data_AF-A0A2E6KK75-F1
#
_entry.id   AF-A0A2E6KK75-F1
#
_cell.length_a   1.000
_cell.length_b   1.000
_cell.length_c   1.000
_cell.angle_alpha   90.00
_cell.angle_beta   90.00
_cell.angle_gamma   90.00
#
_symmetry.space_group_name_H-M   'P 1'
#
loop_
_entity.id
_entity.type
_entity.pdbx_description
1 polymer ?
#
loop_
_entity_poly.entity_id
_entity_poly.type
_entity_poly.pdbx_seq_one_letter_code
_entity_poly.pdbx_strand_id
1 'polypeptide(L)'
;MSNNPDFNEKNGDEVIAEFELNEYNNHLLQKALEQKNTDVVLAILRKDDFALDATIRIGTDNLLMYAIRHDLDDVTDALFKQPDRVLKDLITYTLPRNYRYEAIINSFTLAISKNKPDILTRIVESGFTCPRKDADIVRAASISLEMCKAFPWDEESVNYTTKDVYAGMDSYKSVSLIENLLENQLWDNANFLVRHDAFNPFYLNSKYAYRSYKVARQLSNKHSEAKEISDIILRRIEELNPKKAKKLKKGFFGLGKHKL
;
A
#
# COMPACT_ATOMS: atom_id res chain seq x y z
N MET A 1 43.32 -15.18 -1.81
CA MET A 1 42.31 -16.24 -1.69
C MET A 1 41.18 -15.67 -0.84
N SER A 2 40.01 -15.40 -1.41
CA SER A 2 38.88 -14.90 -0.61
C SER A 2 38.17 -16.09 0.02
N ASN A 3 38.35 -16.30 1.32
CA ASN A 3 37.48 -17.20 2.06
C ASN A 3 36.06 -16.64 1.95
N ASN A 4 35.17 -17.37 1.27
CA ASN A 4 33.75 -17.08 1.33
C ASN A 4 33.27 -17.60 2.69
N PRO A 5 32.86 -16.74 3.63
CA PRO A 5 32.32 -17.22 4.88
C PRO A 5 30.98 -17.91 4.60
N ASP A 6 30.89 -19.17 4.98
CA ASP A 6 29.69 -19.99 4.97
C ASP A 6 29.23 -20.14 6.42
N PHE A 7 27.99 -19.73 6.71
CA PHE A 7 27.43 -19.73 8.06
C PHE A 7 26.45 -20.88 8.30
N ASN A 8 26.27 -21.77 7.32
CA ASN A 8 25.25 -22.83 7.39
C ASN A 8 25.52 -23.90 8.47
N GLU A 9 26.71 -23.92 9.08
CA GLU A 9 27.12 -24.95 10.05
C GLU A 9 27.59 -24.40 11.42
N LYS A 10 27.52 -23.09 11.66
CA LYS A 10 28.01 -22.46 12.89
C LYS A 10 26.86 -22.06 13.80
N ASN A 11 27.01 -22.24 15.12
CA ASN A 11 26.02 -21.73 16.08
C ASN A 11 26.11 -20.19 16.18
N GLY A 12 25.03 -19.53 16.60
CA GLY A 12 24.95 -18.06 16.63
C GLY A 12 26.11 -17.39 17.37
N ASP A 13 26.59 -17.99 18.46
CA ASP A 13 27.68 -17.45 19.29
C ASP A 13 29.06 -17.59 18.63
N GLU A 14 29.32 -18.71 17.94
CA GLU A 14 30.54 -18.94 17.16
C GLU A 14 30.61 -18.01 15.96
N VAL A 15 29.46 -17.74 15.33
CA VAL A 15 29.38 -16.74 14.27
C VAL A 15 29.64 -15.36 14.87
N ILE A 16 28.95 -14.95 15.93
CA ILE A 16 29.17 -13.63 16.56
C ILE A 16 30.64 -13.41 16.98
N ALA A 17 31.31 -14.43 17.54
CA ALA A 17 32.72 -14.36 17.93
C ALA A 17 33.67 -14.24 16.72
N GLU A 18 33.40 -14.96 15.61
CA GLU A 18 34.14 -14.80 14.36
C GLU A 18 33.87 -13.43 13.71
N PHE A 19 32.69 -12.85 13.95
CA PHE A 19 32.30 -11.52 13.51
C PHE A 19 33.00 -10.39 14.28
N GLU A 20 33.22 -10.54 15.59
CA GLU A 20 33.99 -9.58 16.39
C GLU A 20 35.47 -9.51 15.97
N LEU A 21 36.00 -10.59 15.38
CA LEU A 21 37.39 -10.69 14.92
C LEU A 21 37.64 -10.16 13.50
N ASN A 22 36.60 -9.99 12.66
CA ASN A 22 36.72 -9.77 11.21
C ASN A 22 36.29 -8.38 10.70
N GLU A 23 36.15 -7.39 11.59
CA GLU A 23 35.77 -6.01 11.26
C GLU A 23 34.43 -5.92 10.50
N TYR A 24 33.33 -5.81 11.25
CA TYR A 24 31.97 -5.62 10.75
C TYR A 24 31.93 -4.76 9.48
N ASN A 25 31.53 -5.36 8.36
CA ASN A 25 31.45 -4.64 7.09
C ASN A 25 30.18 -5.03 6.32
N ASN A 26 29.81 -4.13 5.43
CA ASN A 26 28.61 -4.19 4.61
C ASN A 26 28.52 -5.45 3.71
N HIS A 27 29.66 -6.04 3.31
CA HIS A 27 29.68 -7.29 2.54
C HIS A 27 29.26 -8.51 3.35
N LEU A 28 29.68 -8.58 4.61
CA LEU A 28 29.27 -9.66 5.53
C LEU A 28 27.77 -9.57 5.84
N LEU A 29 27.26 -8.35 6.05
CA LEU A 29 25.82 -8.12 6.24
C LEU A 29 25.01 -8.63 5.02
N GLN A 30 25.45 -8.30 3.81
CA GLN A 30 24.80 -8.76 2.58
C GLN A 30 24.73 -10.29 2.52
N LYS A 31 25.83 -10.99 2.79
CA LYS A 31 25.89 -12.45 2.77
C LYS A 31 25.01 -13.08 3.85
N ALA A 32 25.04 -12.55 5.06
CA ALA A 32 24.19 -13.03 6.15
C ALA A 32 22.71 -12.90 5.80
N LEU A 33 22.31 -11.80 5.15
CA LEU A 33 20.96 -11.61 4.63
C LEU A 33 20.61 -12.59 3.49
N GLU A 34 21.51 -12.80 2.52
CA GLU A 34 21.33 -13.77 1.43
C GLU A 34 21.10 -15.20 1.95
N GLN A 35 21.81 -15.57 3.02
CA GLN A 35 21.68 -16.85 3.72
C GLN A 35 20.53 -16.85 4.75
N LYS A 36 19.81 -15.73 4.91
CA LYS A 36 18.74 -15.53 5.91
C LYS A 36 19.17 -15.86 7.34
N ASN A 37 20.45 -15.64 7.66
CA ASN A 37 20.97 -15.82 9.00
C ASN A 37 20.63 -14.59 9.85
N THR A 38 19.37 -14.51 10.29
CA THR A 38 18.79 -13.34 10.95
C THR A 38 19.55 -12.90 12.21
N ASP A 39 20.01 -13.84 13.04
CA ASP A 39 20.73 -13.51 14.29
C ASP A 39 22.01 -12.73 14.00
N VAL A 40 22.74 -13.14 12.97
CA VAL A 40 23.97 -12.49 12.51
C VAL A 40 23.68 -11.11 11.94
N VAL A 41 22.64 -11.00 11.10
CA VAL A 41 22.19 -9.71 10.56
C VAL A 41 21.85 -8.73 11.67
N LEU A 42 21.10 -9.19 12.67
CA LEU A 42 20.73 -8.37 13.83
C LEU A 42 21.93 -7.98 14.67
N ALA A 43 22.88 -8.89 14.89
CA ALA A 43 24.11 -8.59 15.62
C ALA A 43 24.93 -7.49 14.93
N ILE A 44 25.05 -7.53 13.60
CA ILE A 44 25.73 -6.49 12.82
C ILE A 44 24.97 -5.15 12.90
N LEU A 45 23.66 -5.16 12.62
CA LEU A 45 22.84 -3.94 12.58
C LEU A 45 22.72 -3.23 13.94
N ARG A 46 22.96 -3.95 15.05
CA ARG A 46 22.94 -3.41 16.42
C ARG A 46 24.33 -3.02 16.93
N LYS A 47 25.40 -3.27 16.17
CA LYS A 47 26.75 -2.94 16.60
C LYS A 47 26.93 -1.43 16.63
N ASP A 48 27.45 -0.92 17.75
CA ASP A 48 27.81 0.49 17.88
C ASP A 48 28.78 0.91 16.76
N ASP A 49 28.58 2.13 16.25
CA ASP A 49 29.37 2.74 15.18
C ASP A 49 29.38 2.00 13.82
N PHE A 50 28.54 0.96 13.64
CA PHE A 50 28.41 0.32 12.33
C PHE A 50 27.74 1.26 11.32
N ALA A 51 28.53 1.73 10.35
CA ALA A 51 28.06 2.58 9.27
C ALA A 51 27.39 1.74 8.17
N LEU A 52 26.07 1.55 8.28
CA LEU A 52 25.28 0.85 7.28
C LEU A 52 25.32 1.58 5.92
N ASP A 53 25.79 0.90 4.89
CA ASP A 53 25.72 1.37 3.52
C ASP A 53 24.35 1.03 2.91
N ALA A 54 23.49 2.04 2.78
CA ALA A 54 22.15 1.90 2.19
C ALA A 54 22.17 1.52 0.69
N THR A 55 23.33 1.57 0.03
CA THR A 55 23.48 1.22 -1.39
C THR A 55 23.64 -0.27 -1.65
N ILE A 56 23.87 -1.08 -0.62
CA ILE A 56 23.94 -2.56 -0.75
C ILE A 56 22.66 -3.10 -1.38
N ARG A 57 22.81 -4.10 -2.23
CA ARG A 57 21.71 -4.77 -2.93
C ARG A 57 21.85 -6.29 -2.83
N ILE A 58 20.72 -6.97 -2.73
CA ILE A 58 20.60 -8.41 -2.87
C ILE A 58 19.71 -8.69 -4.08
N GLY A 59 20.35 -9.08 -5.19
CA GLY A 59 19.72 -9.04 -6.50
C GLY A 59 19.28 -7.63 -6.86
N THR A 60 17.98 -7.41 -7.01
CA THR A 60 17.39 -6.09 -7.32
C THR A 60 16.96 -5.32 -6.08
N ASP A 61 16.85 -5.97 -4.93
CA ASP A 61 16.28 -5.33 -3.76
C ASP A 61 17.36 -4.64 -2.95
N ASN A 62 17.03 -3.48 -2.34
CA ASN A 62 17.80 -3.00 -1.20
C ASN A 62 17.46 -3.82 0.06
N LEU A 63 18.17 -3.56 1.15
CA LEU A 63 18.04 -4.33 2.38
C LEU A 63 16.61 -4.34 2.93
N LEU A 64 15.93 -3.18 2.93
CA LEU A 64 14.56 -3.07 3.44
C LEU A 64 13.57 -3.81 2.53
N MET A 65 13.69 -3.65 1.22
CA MET A 65 12.87 -4.37 0.25
C MET A 65 13.06 -5.89 0.37
N TYR A 66 14.30 -6.35 0.54
CA TYR A 66 14.62 -7.76 0.71
C TYR A 66 13.98 -8.31 1.99
N ALA A 67 14.15 -7.60 3.12
CA ALA A 67 13.56 -7.99 4.40
C ALA A 67 12.03 -8.09 4.32
N ILE A 68 11.35 -7.11 3.72
CA ILE A 68 9.90 -7.13 3.50
C ILE A 68 9.50 -8.31 2.59
N ARG A 69 10.23 -8.54 1.49
CA ARG A 69 9.92 -9.62 0.53
C ARG A 69 10.03 -11.00 1.17
N HIS A 70 10.98 -11.17 2.08
CA HIS A 70 11.27 -12.46 2.72
C HIS A 70 10.66 -12.60 4.12
N ASP A 71 9.79 -11.67 4.52
CA ASP A 71 9.07 -11.68 5.81
C ASP A 71 10.04 -11.76 7.00
N LEU A 72 11.18 -11.06 6.88
CA LEU A 72 12.20 -10.93 7.94
C LEU A 72 11.82 -9.76 8.85
N ASP A 73 10.79 -9.94 9.67
CA ASP A 73 10.17 -8.86 10.44
C ASP A 73 11.15 -8.25 11.47
N ASP A 74 11.96 -9.06 12.18
CA ASP A 74 12.97 -8.55 13.12
C ASP A 74 14.06 -7.72 12.43
N VAL A 75 14.48 -8.13 11.22
CA VAL A 75 15.44 -7.39 10.41
C VAL A 75 14.83 -6.08 9.96
N THR A 76 13.57 -6.11 9.50
CA THR A 76 12.82 -4.91 9.13
C THR A 76 12.80 -3.93 10.30
N ASP A 77 12.51 -4.42 11.51
CA ASP A 77 12.53 -3.62 12.74
C ASP A 77 13.89 -3.00 13.04
N ALA A 78 14.97 -3.74 12.86
CA ALA A 78 16.33 -3.23 13.02
C ALA A 78 16.68 -2.16 11.96
N LEU A 79 16.20 -2.31 10.73
CA LEU A 79 16.43 -1.36 9.64
C LEU A 79 15.69 -0.03 9.85
N PHE A 80 14.49 -0.05 10.42
CA PHE A 80 13.76 1.18 10.78
C PHE A 80 14.36 1.94 11.96
N LYS A 81 15.28 1.33 12.73
CA LYS A 81 16.01 1.98 13.83
C LYS A 81 17.31 2.64 13.37
N GLN A 82 17.65 2.53 12.08
CA GLN A 82 18.86 3.13 11.52
C GLN A 82 18.72 4.66 11.44
N PRO A 83 19.84 5.42 11.39
CA PRO A 83 19.78 6.87 11.26
C PRO A 83 18.93 7.33 10.06
N ASP A 84 18.19 8.44 10.21
CA ASP A 84 17.25 8.95 9.21
C ASP A 84 17.81 9.03 7.79
N ARG A 85 19.10 9.37 7.66
CA ARG A 85 19.78 9.41 6.35
C ARG A 85 19.76 8.04 5.67
N VAL A 86 20.13 6.99 6.39
CA VAL A 86 20.15 5.61 5.90
C VAL A 86 18.73 5.14 5.64
N LEU A 87 17.81 5.41 6.57
CA LEU A 87 16.40 5.02 6.43
C LEU A 87 15.74 5.68 5.21
N LYS A 88 16.01 6.97 4.97
CA LYS A 88 15.53 7.69 3.79
C LYS A 88 16.01 7.04 2.50
N ASP A 89 17.29 6.69 2.41
CA ASP A 89 17.86 6.04 1.22
C ASP A 89 17.24 4.64 0.99
N LEU A 90 16.97 3.89 2.07
CA LEU A 90 16.28 2.60 2.00
C LEU A 90 14.80 2.73 1.59
N ILE A 91 14.08 3.71 2.12
CA ILE A 91 12.65 3.90 1.86
C ILE A 91 12.41 4.46 0.45
N THR A 92 13.19 5.46 0.04
CA THR A 92 12.97 6.18 -1.22
C THR A 92 13.59 5.49 -2.43
N TYR A 93 14.35 4.41 -2.22
CA TYR A 93 14.92 3.63 -3.30
C TYR A 93 13.84 3.10 -4.24
N THR A 94 14.03 3.37 -5.52
CA THR A 94 13.23 2.81 -6.60
C THR A 94 14.09 2.00 -7.54
N LEU A 95 13.64 0.80 -7.86
CA LEU A 95 14.28 0.03 -8.91
C LEU A 95 14.20 0.75 -10.27
N PRO A 96 15.32 0.89 -11.01
CA PRO A 96 15.30 1.43 -12.35
C PRO A 96 14.38 0.62 -13.26
N ARG A 97 13.65 1.29 -14.15
CA ARG A 97 12.73 0.68 -15.10
C ARG A 97 13.47 -0.36 -15.97
N ASN A 98 13.09 -1.63 -15.88
CA ASN A 98 13.45 -2.62 -16.89
C ASN A 98 12.37 -2.68 -18.00
N TYR A 99 12.84 -2.66 -19.25
CA TYR A 99 12.13 -2.32 -20.49
C TYR A 99 10.92 -3.19 -20.92
N ARG A 100 10.28 -3.96 -20.03
CA ARG A 100 9.11 -4.79 -20.41
C ARG A 100 7.92 -4.79 -19.45
N TYR A 101 8.08 -4.31 -18.22
CA TYR A 101 6.97 -4.23 -17.25
C TYR A 101 7.08 -2.95 -16.43
N GLU A 102 6.08 -2.08 -16.56
CA GLU A 102 6.02 -0.68 -16.08
C GLU A 102 5.90 -0.52 -14.56
N ALA A 103 6.51 -1.41 -13.76
CA ALA A 103 6.35 -1.37 -12.31
C ALA A 103 7.61 -0.83 -11.62
N ILE A 104 7.56 0.42 -11.14
CA ILE A 104 8.42 0.90 -10.03
C ILE A 104 8.20 -0.02 -8.83
N ILE A 105 9.19 -0.83 -8.43
CA ILE A 105 9.10 -1.61 -7.20
C ILE A 105 9.96 -0.91 -6.15
N ASN A 106 9.34 -0.56 -5.03
CA ASN A 106 9.97 0.02 -3.85
C ASN A 106 9.40 -0.62 -2.57
N SER A 107 9.92 -0.23 -1.41
CA SER A 107 9.46 -0.71 -0.10
C SER A 107 7.97 -0.44 0.15
N PHE A 108 7.45 0.71 -0.32
CA PHE A 108 6.04 1.09 -0.22
C PHE A 108 5.11 0.12 -0.99
N THR A 109 5.38 -0.10 -2.28
CA THR A 109 4.64 -1.08 -3.11
C THR A 109 4.77 -2.49 -2.54
N LEU A 110 5.95 -2.87 -2.03
CA LEU A 110 6.16 -4.20 -1.45
C LEU A 110 5.32 -4.40 -0.18
N ALA A 111 5.31 -3.44 0.75
CA ALA A 111 4.49 -3.51 1.97
C ALA A 111 3.00 -3.73 1.64
N ILE A 112 2.48 -3.03 0.62
CA ILE A 112 1.11 -3.23 0.14
C ILE A 112 0.94 -4.63 -0.47
N SER A 113 1.85 -5.05 -1.36
CA SER A 113 1.77 -6.36 -2.03
C SER A 113 1.86 -7.55 -1.07
N LYS A 114 2.57 -7.36 0.04
CA LYS A 114 2.77 -8.35 1.10
C LYS A 114 1.72 -8.25 2.22
N ASN A 115 0.77 -7.32 2.11
CA ASN A 115 -0.25 -7.05 3.12
C ASN A 115 0.36 -6.81 4.52
N LYS A 116 1.39 -5.96 4.60
CA LYS A 116 2.09 -5.56 5.84
C LYS A 116 1.71 -4.13 6.25
N PRO A 117 0.51 -3.89 6.81
CA PRO A 117 -0.02 -2.55 7.09
C PRO A 117 0.81 -1.78 8.12
N ASP A 118 1.33 -2.47 9.12
CA ASP A 118 2.27 -1.98 10.14
C ASP A 118 3.56 -1.42 9.52
N ILE A 119 4.15 -2.14 8.55
CA ILE A 119 5.31 -1.65 7.80
C ILE A 119 4.93 -0.43 6.96
N LEU A 120 3.77 -0.45 6.30
CA LEU A 120 3.30 0.69 5.51
C LEU A 120 3.12 1.94 6.38
N THR A 121 2.50 1.81 7.55
CA THR A 121 2.32 2.90 8.51
C THR A 121 3.67 3.51 8.89
N ARG A 122 4.68 2.69 9.22
CA ARG A 122 6.03 3.19 9.55
C ARG A 122 6.70 3.90 8.39
N ILE A 123 6.51 3.41 7.15
CA ILE A 123 7.00 4.11 5.95
C ILE A 123 6.33 5.48 5.83
N VAL A 124 5.01 5.57 6.02
CA VAL A 124 4.27 6.83 5.95
C VAL A 124 4.70 7.81 7.07
N GLU A 125 4.80 7.32 8.30
CA GLU A 125 5.19 8.10 9.47
C GLU A 125 6.63 8.61 9.42
N SER A 126 7.50 7.96 8.65
CA SER A 126 8.85 8.47 8.38
C SER A 126 8.88 9.83 7.67
N GLY A 127 7.76 10.24 7.06
CA GLY A 127 7.63 11.53 6.38
C GLY A 127 8.38 11.63 5.05
N PHE A 128 9.05 10.57 4.60
CA PHE A 128 9.74 10.56 3.32
C PHE A 128 8.75 10.40 2.16
N THR A 129 8.95 11.18 1.10
CA THR A 129 8.12 11.08 -0.10
C THR A 129 8.46 9.81 -0.88
N CYS A 130 7.57 8.82 -0.80
CA CYS A 130 7.67 7.58 -1.58
C CYS A 130 6.95 7.73 -2.92
N PRO A 131 7.55 7.28 -4.04
CA PRO A 131 6.82 7.14 -5.29
C PRO A 131 5.67 6.14 -5.13
N ARG A 132 4.45 6.56 -5.44
CA ARG A 132 3.22 5.76 -5.38
C ARG A 132 2.70 5.50 -6.79
N LYS A 133 1.96 4.40 -6.99
CA LYS A 133 1.22 4.15 -8.24
C LYS A 133 -0.28 4.05 -8.03
N ASP A 134 -1.00 4.32 -9.10
CA ASP A 134 -2.41 3.98 -9.29
C ASP A 134 -2.77 2.55 -8.87
N ALA A 135 -1.94 1.57 -9.25
CA ALA A 135 -2.16 0.17 -8.88
C ALA A 135 -2.04 -0.08 -7.37
N ASP A 136 -1.20 0.71 -6.67
CA ASP A 136 -1.05 0.62 -5.22
C ASP A 136 -2.29 1.13 -4.50
N ILE A 137 -2.93 2.20 -5.03
CA ILE A 137 -4.19 2.75 -4.50
C ILE A 137 -5.28 1.67 -4.53
N VAL A 138 -5.50 1.05 -5.68
CA VAL A 138 -6.54 0.03 -5.86
C VAL A 138 -6.25 -1.19 -4.98
N ARG A 139 -4.99 -1.65 -4.93
CA ARG A 139 -4.59 -2.81 -4.13
C ARG A 139 -4.76 -2.54 -2.64
N ALA A 140 -4.28 -1.40 -2.14
CA ALA A 140 -4.39 -1.05 -0.74
C ALA A 140 -5.85 -0.94 -0.29
N ALA A 141 -6.73 -0.40 -1.15
CA ALA A 141 -8.16 -0.32 -0.88
C ALA A 141 -8.85 -1.69 -0.80
N SER A 142 -8.30 -2.74 -1.42
CA SER A 142 -9.04 -4.00 -1.65
C SER A 142 -8.48 -5.21 -0.91
N ILE A 143 -7.21 -5.19 -0.50
CA ILE A 143 -6.52 -6.37 0.04
C ILE A 143 -6.94 -6.71 1.48
N SER A 144 -7.08 -5.73 2.34
CA SER A 144 -7.53 -5.87 3.74
C SER A 144 -8.02 -4.53 4.28
N LEU A 145 -8.80 -4.55 5.36
CA LEU A 145 -9.25 -3.32 6.01
C LEU A 145 -8.08 -2.59 6.69
N GLU A 146 -7.15 -3.34 7.27
CA GLU A 146 -5.96 -2.83 7.95
C GLU A 146 -5.03 -2.12 6.97
N MET A 147 -4.80 -2.71 5.79
CA MET A 147 -4.04 -2.05 4.72
C MET A 147 -4.76 -0.82 4.20
N CYS A 148 -6.08 -0.89 4.05
CA CYS A 148 -6.88 0.27 3.68
C CYS A 148 -6.72 1.38 4.73
N LYS A 149 -6.74 1.09 6.03
CA LYS A 149 -6.51 2.09 7.09
C LYS A 149 -5.08 2.64 7.10
N ALA A 150 -4.08 1.82 6.83
CA ALA A 150 -2.67 2.21 6.86
C ALA A 150 -2.25 3.09 5.65
N PHE A 151 -2.99 3.02 4.54
CA PHE A 151 -2.64 3.75 3.33
C PHE A 151 -2.83 5.27 3.50
N PRO A 152 -1.87 6.10 3.01
CA PRO A 152 -1.93 7.56 3.15
C PRO A 152 -2.90 8.17 2.15
N TRP A 153 -4.19 8.11 2.47
CA TRP A 153 -5.28 8.64 1.63
C TRP A 153 -5.28 10.17 1.55
N ASP A 154 -5.35 10.67 0.32
CA ASP A 154 -5.53 12.07 -0.05
C ASP A 154 -6.77 12.24 -0.94
N GLU A 155 -7.12 13.48 -1.31
CA GLU A 155 -8.33 13.74 -2.13
C GLU A 155 -8.28 13.01 -3.48
N GLU A 156 -7.11 12.93 -4.12
CA GLU A 156 -6.97 12.25 -5.41
C GLU A 156 -7.14 10.74 -5.28
N SER A 157 -6.51 10.12 -4.28
CA SER A 157 -6.53 8.67 -4.09
C SER A 157 -7.87 8.14 -3.58
N VAL A 158 -8.55 8.83 -2.67
CA VAL A 158 -9.88 8.41 -2.19
C VAL A 158 -10.92 8.48 -3.30
N ASN A 159 -10.83 9.49 -4.16
CA ASN A 159 -11.75 9.71 -5.28
C ASN A 159 -11.22 9.12 -6.59
N TYR A 160 -10.23 8.23 -6.52
CA TYR A 160 -9.57 7.63 -7.67
C TYR A 160 -10.57 6.91 -8.58
N THR A 161 -10.33 6.98 -9.89
CA THR A 161 -11.09 6.23 -10.88
C THR A 161 -10.19 5.37 -11.72
N THR A 162 -10.49 4.08 -11.79
CA THR A 162 -9.86 3.19 -12.75
C THR A 162 -10.48 3.40 -14.13
N LYS A 163 -9.68 3.24 -15.17
CA LYS A 163 -10.19 2.98 -16.51
C LYS A 163 -10.36 1.46 -16.63
N ASP A 164 -11.59 0.99 -16.66
CA ASP A 164 -11.85 -0.41 -16.98
C ASP A 164 -11.66 -0.58 -18.49
N VAL A 165 -10.60 -1.31 -18.87
CA VAL A 165 -10.35 -1.70 -20.25
C VAL A 165 -11.09 -3.01 -20.47
N TYR A 166 -12.30 -2.92 -21.01
CA TYR A 166 -12.92 -4.09 -21.62
C TYR A 166 -12.04 -4.51 -22.80
N ALA A 167 -11.47 -5.72 -22.71
CA ALA A 167 -10.67 -6.30 -23.77
C ALA A 167 -11.41 -6.20 -25.11
N GLY A 168 -10.96 -5.32 -26.00
CA GLY A 168 -11.46 -5.20 -27.37
C GLY A 168 -12.62 -4.24 -27.63
N MET A 169 -13.03 -3.36 -26.69
CA MET A 169 -14.01 -2.30 -26.98
C MET A 169 -13.50 -0.90 -26.60
N ASP A 170 -13.62 0.05 -27.52
CA ASP A 170 -13.24 1.48 -27.37
C ASP A 170 -14.08 2.27 -26.35
N SER A 171 -14.96 1.61 -25.59
CA SER A 171 -15.76 2.25 -24.54
C SER A 171 -15.09 2.12 -23.17
N TYR A 172 -14.33 3.14 -22.78
CA TYR A 172 -13.79 3.25 -21.42
C TYR A 172 -14.93 3.44 -20.41
N LYS A 173 -15.21 2.44 -19.57
CA LYS A 173 -16.01 2.64 -18.36
C LYS A 173 -15.06 3.09 -17.26
N SER A 174 -15.09 4.38 -16.92
CA SER A 174 -14.48 4.85 -15.67
C SER A 174 -15.28 4.28 -14.50
N VAL A 175 -14.63 3.61 -13.56
CA VAL A 175 -15.23 3.07 -12.33
C VAL A 175 -14.51 3.72 -11.15
N SER A 176 -15.26 4.35 -10.24
CA SER A 176 -14.64 4.91 -9.04
C SER A 176 -14.17 3.81 -8.10
N LEU A 177 -13.13 4.09 -7.31
CA LEU A 177 -12.58 3.16 -6.33
C LEU A 177 -13.68 2.61 -5.41
N ILE A 178 -14.54 3.49 -4.88
CA ILE A 178 -15.64 3.10 -4.00
C ILE A 178 -16.69 2.25 -4.74
N GLU A 179 -16.98 2.53 -6.02
CA GLU A 179 -17.85 1.64 -6.81
C GLU A 179 -17.27 0.24 -6.92
N ASN A 180 -15.98 0.13 -7.21
CA ASN A 180 -15.29 -1.16 -7.32
C ASN A 180 -15.36 -1.94 -5.99
N LEU A 181 -15.15 -1.28 -4.86
CA LEU A 181 -15.29 -1.91 -3.53
C LEU A 181 -16.73 -2.39 -3.26
N LEU A 182 -17.73 -1.58 -3.62
CA LEU A 182 -19.14 -1.93 -3.46
C LEU A 182 -19.54 -3.12 -4.33
N GLU A 183 -19.14 -3.13 -5.61
CA GLU A 183 -19.44 -4.21 -6.56
C GLU A 183 -18.78 -5.54 -6.13
N ASN A 184 -17.60 -5.48 -5.49
CA ASN A 184 -16.90 -6.63 -4.92
C ASN A 184 -17.27 -6.93 -3.45
N GLN A 185 -18.29 -6.25 -2.90
CA GLN A 185 -18.80 -6.47 -1.54
C GLN A 185 -17.75 -6.27 -0.43
N LEU A 186 -16.76 -5.42 -0.67
CA LEU A 186 -15.75 -5.00 0.31
C LEU A 186 -16.32 -3.87 1.19
N TRP A 187 -17.37 -4.21 1.95
CA TRP A 187 -18.21 -3.24 2.66
C TRP A 187 -17.45 -2.41 3.68
N ASP A 188 -16.61 -3.04 4.50
CA ASP A 188 -15.86 -2.33 5.55
C ASP A 188 -14.87 -1.33 4.95
N ASN A 189 -14.19 -1.72 3.87
CA ASN A 189 -13.26 -0.86 3.16
C ASN A 189 -13.99 0.31 2.50
N ALA A 190 -15.13 0.05 1.86
CA ALA A 190 -15.97 1.11 1.29
C ALA A 190 -16.49 2.06 2.38
N ASN A 191 -16.97 1.53 3.52
CA ASN A 191 -17.46 2.30 4.65
C ASN A 191 -16.36 3.21 5.24
N PHE A 192 -15.14 2.67 5.38
CA PHE A 192 -13.97 3.45 5.80
C PHE A 192 -13.71 4.61 4.84
N LEU A 193 -13.61 4.35 3.54
CA LEU A 193 -13.27 5.39 2.56
C LEU A 193 -14.35 6.48 2.41
N VAL A 194 -15.64 6.14 2.46
CA VAL A 194 -16.71 7.16 2.36
C VAL A 194 -16.80 8.06 3.60
N ARG A 195 -16.21 7.63 4.72
CA ARG A 195 -16.11 8.43 5.96
C ARG A 195 -14.85 9.28 6.00
N HIS A 196 -13.86 8.99 5.15
CA HIS A 196 -12.62 9.76 5.07
C HIS A 196 -12.91 11.23 4.74
N ASP A 197 -12.18 12.17 5.35
CA ASP A 197 -12.45 13.60 5.20
C ASP A 197 -12.25 14.07 3.75
N ALA A 198 -11.26 13.50 3.07
CA ALA A 198 -10.95 13.77 1.67
C ALA A 198 -11.96 13.17 0.67
N PHE A 199 -12.95 12.38 1.11
CA PHE A 199 -13.98 11.87 0.22
C PHE A 199 -14.89 13.00 -0.28
N ASN A 200 -15.01 13.09 -1.61
CA ASN A 200 -15.82 14.10 -2.27
C ASN A 200 -16.72 13.47 -3.35
N PRO A 201 -18.03 13.34 -3.11
CA PRO A 201 -18.96 12.72 -4.07
C PRO A 201 -19.19 13.55 -5.35
N PHE A 202 -18.59 14.74 -5.43
CA PHE A 202 -18.61 15.66 -6.58
C PHE A 202 -17.26 15.77 -7.29
N TYR A 203 -16.25 15.00 -6.85
CA TYR A 203 -14.87 15.10 -7.37
C TYR A 203 -14.84 14.89 -8.89
N LEU A 204 -15.58 13.88 -9.37
CA LEU A 204 -15.71 13.62 -10.78
C LEU A 204 -16.69 14.60 -11.44
N ASN A 205 -16.49 14.81 -12.75
CA ASN A 205 -17.37 15.68 -13.54
C ASN A 205 -18.86 15.32 -13.37
N SER A 206 -19.74 16.26 -13.75
CA SER A 206 -21.18 16.20 -13.51
C SER A 206 -21.88 14.91 -13.98
N LYS A 207 -21.31 14.19 -14.95
CA LYS A 207 -21.84 12.91 -15.47
C LYS A 207 -21.63 11.75 -14.49
N TYR A 208 -20.51 11.75 -13.76
CA TYR A 208 -20.12 10.66 -12.85
C TYR A 208 -20.25 11.03 -11.37
N ALA A 209 -20.59 12.28 -11.06
CA ALA A 209 -20.95 12.69 -9.70
C ALA A 209 -22.04 11.77 -9.10
N TYR A 210 -21.90 11.46 -7.80
CA TYR A 210 -22.79 10.60 -7.02
C TYR A 210 -22.94 9.15 -7.51
N ARG A 211 -22.04 8.67 -8.37
CA ARG A 211 -22.18 7.32 -8.91
C ARG A 211 -22.00 6.24 -7.83
N SER A 212 -21.07 6.42 -6.90
CA SER A 212 -20.93 5.58 -5.70
C SER A 212 -22.22 5.54 -4.87
N TYR A 213 -22.93 6.68 -4.73
CA TYR A 213 -24.25 6.72 -4.08
C TYR A 213 -25.30 5.89 -4.84
N LYS A 214 -25.36 6.03 -6.16
CA LYS A 214 -26.32 5.28 -6.99
C LYS A 214 -26.07 3.78 -6.91
N VAL A 215 -24.82 3.34 -6.97
CA VAL A 215 -24.44 1.92 -6.85
C VAL A 215 -24.78 1.38 -5.46
N ALA A 216 -24.37 2.07 -4.39
CA ALA A 216 -24.71 1.68 -3.02
C ALA A 216 -26.24 1.56 -2.82
N ARG A 217 -27.02 2.51 -3.34
CA ARG A 217 -28.49 2.47 -3.27
C ARG A 217 -29.13 1.36 -4.10
N GLN A 218 -28.51 0.93 -5.19
CA GLN A 218 -28.99 -0.24 -5.95
C GLN A 218 -28.75 -1.53 -5.18
N LEU A 219 -27.57 -1.65 -4.57
CA LEU A 219 -27.16 -2.81 -3.76
C LEU A 219 -27.89 -2.88 -2.41
N SER A 220 -28.36 -1.74 -1.88
CA SER A 220 -29.08 -1.67 -0.59
C SER A 220 -30.37 -2.48 -0.54
N ASN A 221 -30.91 -2.88 -1.69
CA ASN A 221 -32.09 -3.76 -1.76
C ASN A 221 -31.79 -5.19 -1.28
N LYS A 222 -30.50 -5.59 -1.29
CA LYS A 222 -30.05 -6.93 -0.93
C LYS A 222 -29.06 -6.95 0.24
N HIS A 223 -28.35 -5.84 0.48
CA HIS A 223 -27.29 -5.75 1.47
C HIS A 223 -27.52 -4.56 2.40
N SER A 224 -27.58 -4.80 3.70
CA SER A 224 -27.79 -3.76 4.71
C SER A 224 -26.62 -2.78 4.81
N GLU A 225 -25.41 -3.27 4.55
CA GLU A 225 -24.14 -2.56 4.57
C GLU A 225 -24.10 -1.52 3.45
N ALA A 226 -24.56 -1.90 2.25
CA ALA A 226 -24.73 -0.97 1.13
C ALA A 226 -25.73 0.15 1.44
N LYS A 227 -26.76 -0.14 2.26
CA LYS A 227 -27.70 0.89 2.74
C LYS A 227 -26.99 1.92 3.62
N GLU A 228 -26.24 1.46 4.63
CA GLU A 228 -25.47 2.36 5.51
C GLU A 228 -24.51 3.24 4.70
N ILE A 229 -23.76 2.63 3.78
CA ILE A 229 -22.83 3.37 2.91
C ILE A 229 -23.57 4.41 2.07
N SER A 230 -24.73 4.05 1.48
CA SER A 230 -25.53 4.99 0.70
C SER A 230 -26.04 6.17 1.55
N ASP A 231 -26.39 5.93 2.82
CA ASP A 231 -26.85 6.96 3.75
C ASP A 231 -25.70 7.90 4.18
N ILE A 232 -24.48 7.37 4.36
CA ILE A 232 -23.28 8.19 4.62
C ILE A 232 -22.98 9.09 3.42
N ILE A 233 -22.92 8.54 2.21
CA ILE A 233 -22.65 9.33 1.00
C ILE A 233 -23.74 10.40 0.82
N LEU A 234 -25.01 10.06 1.05
CA LEU A 234 -26.11 11.01 0.94
C LEU A 234 -26.01 12.17 1.95
N ARG A 235 -25.59 11.90 3.19
CA ARG A 235 -25.33 12.95 4.19
C ARG A 235 -24.20 13.89 3.73
N ARG A 236 -23.09 13.34 3.23
CA ARG A 236 -22.00 14.17 2.68
C ARG A 236 -22.46 15.01 1.47
N ILE A 237 -23.32 14.47 0.61
CA ILE A 237 -23.94 15.23 -0.49
C ILE A 237 -24.85 16.34 0.04
N GLU A 238 -25.58 16.09 1.12
CA GLU A 238 -26.47 17.07 1.76
C GLU A 238 -25.69 18.22 2.38
N GLU A 239 -24.56 17.94 3.02
CA GLU A 239 -23.63 18.94 3.56
C GLU A 239 -23.03 19.83 2.45
N LEU A 240 -22.56 19.22 1.37
CA LEU A 240 -21.91 19.95 0.26
C LEU A 240 -22.91 20.63 -0.70
N ASN A 241 -24.08 20.02 -0.94
CA ASN A 241 -25.11 20.55 -1.83
C ASN A 241 -26.53 20.07 -1.45
N PRO A 242 -27.21 20.77 -0.51
CA PRO A 242 -28.54 20.39 -0.02
C PRO A 242 -29.60 20.30 -1.13
N LYS A 243 -29.52 21.18 -2.13
CA LYS A 243 -30.45 21.19 -3.28
C LYS A 243 -30.34 19.89 -4.07
N LYS A 244 -29.12 19.38 -4.28
CA LYS A 244 -28.90 18.12 -4.99
C LYS A 244 -29.34 16.93 -4.14
N ALA A 245 -29.00 16.90 -2.85
CA ALA A 245 -29.45 15.84 -1.94
C ALA A 245 -30.98 15.71 -1.92
N LYS A 246 -31.71 16.83 -1.86
CA LYS A 246 -33.18 16.84 -1.94
C LYS A 246 -33.71 16.22 -3.24
N LYS A 247 -33.05 16.45 -4.38
CA LYS A 247 -33.41 15.81 -5.67
C LYS A 247 -33.16 14.30 -5.65
N LEU A 248 -32.04 13.85 -5.06
CA LEU A 248 -31.70 12.43 -4.94
C LEU A 248 -32.65 11.69 -3.99
N LYS A 249 -33.00 12.28 -2.84
CA LYS A 249 -33.99 11.73 -1.90
C LYS A 249 -35.35 11.51 -2.57
N LYS A 250 -35.79 12.46 -3.39
CA LYS A 250 -37.06 12.39 -4.15
C LYS A 250 -37.08 11.38 -5.31
N GLY A 251 -35.98 10.66 -5.57
CA GLY A 251 -35.92 9.68 -6.66
C GLY A 251 -35.93 10.30 -8.07
N PHE A 252 -35.58 11.59 -8.20
CA PHE A 252 -35.74 12.38 -9.43
C PHE A 252 -34.73 12.04 -10.56
N PHE A 253 -34.21 10.82 -10.59
CA PHE A 253 -33.43 10.27 -11.70
C PHE A 253 -33.96 8.89 -12.03
N GLY A 254 -35.02 8.82 -12.85
CA GLY A 254 -35.19 7.79 -13.88
C GLY A 254 -35.05 6.29 -13.52
N LEU A 255 -34.98 5.88 -12.25
CA LEU A 255 -35.16 4.48 -11.82
C LEU A 255 -36.65 4.13 -11.81
N GLY A 256 -37.39 4.69 -12.77
CA GLY A 256 -38.69 4.22 -13.16
C GLY A 256 -38.50 2.81 -13.69
N LYS A 257 -38.93 1.84 -12.88
CA LYS A 257 -39.68 0.66 -13.30
C LYS A 257 -39.88 0.56 -14.82
N HIS A 258 -38.87 0.13 -15.56
CA HIS A 258 -39.14 -0.66 -16.75
C HIS A 258 -39.46 -2.05 -16.22
N LYS A 259 -40.77 -2.29 -16.01
CA LYS A 259 -41.29 -3.65 -15.96
C LYS A 259 -40.83 -4.34 -17.25
N LEU A 260 -40.06 -5.42 -17.11
CA LEU A 260 -40.06 -6.49 -18.11
C LEU A 260 -41.45 -7.13 -18.12
#